data_AF-A0A562N7W0-F1
#
_entry.id   AF-A0A562N7W0-F1
#
_cell.length_a   1.000
_cell.length_b   1.000
_cell.length_c   1.000
_cell.angle_alpha   90.00
_cell.angle_beta   90.00
_cell.angle_gamma   90.00
#
_symmetry.space_group_name_H-M   'P 1'
#
loop_
_entity.id
_entity.type
_entity.pdbx_description
1 polymer ?
#
loop_
_entity_poly.entity_id
_entity_poly.type
_entity_poly.pdbx_seq_one_letter_code
_entity_poly.pdbx_strand_id
1 'polypeptide(L)' 'MSRNTVRKILRSDETDFSYERSRQPLPRIGPWQGQLEQFLSSNASKTSRERLTLIRIFEELHRI' A
#
# COMPACT_ATOMS: atom_id res chain seq x y z
N MET A 1 15.97 6.02 18.84
CA MET A 1 15.10 5.01 19.47
C MET A 1 14.64 5.53 20.81
N SER A 2 13.37 5.33 21.18
CA SER A 2 12.84 5.88 22.45
C SER A 2 13.35 5.09 23.66
N ARG A 3 13.50 5.73 24.83
CA ARG A 3 13.94 5.08 26.08
C ARG A 3 13.04 3.89 26.48
N ASN A 4 11.74 4.00 26.17
CA ASN A 4 10.78 2.93 26.42
C ASN A 4 11.02 1.71 25.53
N THR A 5 11.42 1.95 24.27
CA THR A 5 11.80 0.89 23.32
C THR A 5 13.02 0.13 23.84
N VAL A 6 14.06 0.86 24.28
CA VAL A 6 15.29 0.26 24.81
C VAL A 6 15.02 -0.54 26.08
N ARG A 7 14.18 -0.02 27.00
CA ARG A 7 13.84 -0.71 28.24
C ARG A 7 13.02 -1.99 28.00
N LYS A 8 12.17 -2.01 26.97
CA LYS A 8 11.44 -3.21 26.56
C LYS A 8 12.40 -4.27 26.02
N ILE A 9 13.37 -3.84 25.20
CA ILE A 9 14.37 -4.70 24.58
C ILE A 9 15.25 -5.38 25.63
N LEU A 10 15.79 -4.61 26.56
CA LEU A 10 16.68 -5.11 27.62
C LEU A 10 15.98 -6.00 28.66
N ARG A 11 14.65 -6.05 28.71
CA ARG A 11 13.91 -6.80 29.73
C ARG A 11 13.53 -8.22 29.29
N SER A 12 13.52 -8.50 27.99
CA SER A 12 13.13 -9.82 27.49
C SER A 12 14.31 -10.73 27.15
N ASP A 13 15.58 -10.28 27.30
CA ASP A 13 16.81 -11.02 26.93
C ASP A 13 16.82 -11.63 25.50
N GLU A 14 15.86 -11.23 24.67
CA GLU A 14 15.70 -11.71 23.31
C GLU A 14 16.74 -11.02 22.41
N THR A 15 17.58 -11.80 21.74
CA THR A 15 18.66 -11.26 20.90
C THR A 15 18.15 -10.75 19.55
N ASP A 16 16.91 -11.08 19.18
CA ASP A 16 16.29 -10.67 17.92
C ASP A 16 14.84 -10.20 18.14
N PHE A 17 14.57 -8.95 17.75
CA PHE A 17 13.21 -8.40 17.75
C PHE A 17 12.70 -8.35 16.32
N SER A 18 12.08 -9.43 15.86
CA SER A 18 11.38 -9.41 14.59
C SER A 18 10.18 -8.46 14.68
N TYR A 19 10.09 -7.50 13.74
CA TYR A 19 8.89 -6.68 13.58
C TYR A 19 7.81 -7.53 12.89
N GLU A 20 7.11 -8.36 13.65
CA GLU A 20 5.96 -9.11 13.15
C GLU A 20 4.69 -8.26 13.22
N ARG A 21 4.10 -7.94 12.05
CA ARG A 21 2.72 -7.47 11.98
C ARG A 21 1.79 -8.68 11.93
N SER A 22 1.14 -9.00 13.05
CA SER A 22 0.18 -10.11 13.15
C SER A 22 -1.09 -9.94 12.30
N ARG A 23 -1.43 -8.72 11.89
CA ARG A 23 -2.57 -8.43 11.02
C ARG A 23 -2.23 -7.18 10.20
N GLN A 24 -2.19 -7.31 8.88
CA GLN A 24 -2.41 -6.17 7.98
C GLN A 24 -3.92 -6.08 7.79
N PRO A 25 -4.65 -5.24 8.56
CA PRO A 25 -5.92 -4.79 8.03
C PRO A 25 -5.54 -4.10 6.72
N LEU A 26 -6.09 -4.55 5.59
CA LEU A 26 -6.00 -3.77 4.37
C LEU A 26 -6.93 -2.56 4.56
N PRO A 27 -6.41 -1.32 4.78
CA PRO A 27 -7.11 -0.20 4.20
C PRO A 27 -6.09 0.77 3.59
N ARG A 28 -5.54 0.39 2.43
CA ARG A 28 -4.93 1.39 1.54
C ARG A 28 -5.46 1.33 0.12
N ILE A 29 -6.11 0.24 -0.31
CA ILE A 29 -6.74 0.18 -1.64
C ILE A 29 -8.19 -0.29 -1.62
N GLY A 30 -8.66 -0.89 -0.52
CA GLY A 30 -9.97 -1.57 -0.48
C GLY A 30 -11.12 -0.74 -1.04
N PRO A 31 -11.30 0.52 -0.59
CA PRO A 31 -12.33 1.41 -1.13
C PRO A 31 -12.18 1.74 -2.63
N TRP A 32 -10.97 1.69 -3.17
CA TRP A 32 -10.65 2.09 -4.55
C TRP A 32 -10.44 0.90 -5.50
N GLN A 33 -10.47 -0.34 -5.01
CA GLN A 33 -10.07 -1.52 -5.78
C GLN A 33 -10.91 -1.70 -7.05
N GLY A 34 -12.24 -1.60 -6.96
CA GLY A 34 -13.11 -1.77 -8.12
C GLY A 34 -12.93 -0.66 -9.17
N GLN A 35 -12.76 0.58 -8.71
CA GLN A 35 -12.49 1.71 -9.62
C GLN A 35 -11.13 1.55 -10.29
N LEU A 36 -10.08 1.23 -9.53
CA LEU A 36 -8.74 0.97 -10.06
C LEU A 36 -8.75 -0.16 -11.10
N GLU A 37 -9.47 -1.25 -10.84
CA GLU A 37 -9.61 -2.38 -11.76
C GLU A 37 -10.33 -1.97 -13.07
N GLN A 38 -11.35 -1.12 -12.98
CA GLN A 38 -12.03 -0.56 -14.15
C GLN A 38 -11.10 0.36 -14.97
N PHE A 39 -10.33 1.23 -14.33
CA PHE A 39 -9.38 2.11 -15.01
C PHE A 39 -8.28 1.31 -15.70
N LEU A 40 -7.71 0.30 -15.02
CA LEU A 40 -6.65 -0.53 -15.57
C LEU A 40 -7.13 -1.37 -16.76
N SER A 41 -8.29 -2.01 -16.64
CA SER A 41 -8.86 -2.82 -17.73
C SER A 41 -9.22 -1.97 -18.95
N SER A 42 -9.87 -0.81 -18.75
CA SER A 42 -10.17 0.14 -19.81
C SER A 42 -8.91 0.74 -20.46
N ASN A 43 -7.82 0.87 -19.70
CA ASN A 43 -6.56 1.36 -20.24
C ASN A 43 -5.82 0.28 -21.04
N ALA A 44 -5.89 -0.97 -20.61
CA ALA A 44 -5.25 -2.10 -21.29
C ALA A 44 -5.88 -2.37 -22.66
N SER A 45 -7.19 -2.12 -22.83
CA SER A 45 -7.88 -2.28 -24.11
C SER A 45 -7.53 -1.22 -25.16
N LYS A 46 -6.89 -0.11 -24.77
CA LYS A 46 -6.50 0.96 -25.69
C LYS A 46 -5.24 0.63 -26.48
N THR A 47 -5.11 1.26 -27.65
CA THR A 47 -3.87 1.22 -28.42
C THR A 47 -2.74 1.90 -27.65
N SER A 48 -1.49 1.52 -27.90
CA SER A 48 -0.35 2.02 -27.10
C SER A 48 -0.25 3.55 -27.04
N ARG A 49 -0.74 4.27 -28.06
CA ARG A 49 -0.71 5.74 -28.12
C ARG A 49 -1.76 6.40 -27.22
N GLU A 50 -2.80 5.66 -26.85
CA GLU A 50 -3.95 6.14 -26.08
C GLU A 50 -3.93 5.64 -24.63
N ARG A 51 -2.99 4.75 -24.29
CA ARG A 51 -2.82 4.26 -22.92
C ARG A 51 -2.30 5.37 -22.02
N LEU A 52 -3.02 5.59 -20.92
CA LEU A 52 -2.62 6.45 -19.82
C LEU A 52 -1.43 5.86 -19.08
N THR A 53 -0.57 6.76 -18.58
CA THR A 53 0.48 6.40 -17.63
C THR A 53 -0.12 6.05 -16.27
N LEU A 54 0.64 5.33 -15.45
CA LEU A 54 0.22 4.98 -14.09
C LEU A 54 -0.02 6.23 -13.22
N ILE A 55 0.78 7.29 -13.40
CA ILE A 55 0.57 8.58 -12.73
C ILE A 55 -0.79 9.15 -13.12
N ARG A 56 -1.15 9.10 -14.41
CA ARG A 56 -2.43 9.65 -14.84
C ARG A 56 -3.62 8.83 -14.34
N ILE A 57 -3.52 7.50 -14.33
CA ILE A 57 -4.54 6.64 -13.72
C ILE A 57 -4.72 6.96 -12.23
N PHE A 58 -3.61 7.19 -11.50
CA PHE A 58 -3.66 7.60 -10.11
C PHE A 58 -4.36 8.95 -9.92
N GLU A 59 -4.06 9.95 -10.76
CA GLU A 59 -4.73 11.26 -10.69
C GLU A 59 -6.24 11.15 -10.94
N GLU A 60 -6.67 10.36 -11.93
CA GLU A 60 -8.09 10.16 -12.20
C GLU A 60 -8.79 9.42 -11.06
N LEU A 61 -8.15 8.39 -10.49
CA LEU A 61 -8.67 7.66 -9.33
C LEU A 61 -8.82 8.55 -8.10
N HIS A 62 -7.93 9.53 -7.92
CA HIS A 62 -7.93 10.43 -6.76
C HIS A 62 -8.89 11.62 -6.90
N ARG A 63 -9.46 11.85 -8.09
CA ARG A 63 -10.45 12.91 -8.35
C ARG A 63 -11.90 12.49 -8.09
N ILE A 64 -12.12 11.21 -7.84
CA ILE A 64 -13.42 10.61 -7.49
C ILE A 64 -13.71 10.87 -6.01
#